data_AF-A0A7W1DWL6-F1
#
_entry.id   AF-A0A7W1DWL6-F1
#
_cell.length_a   1.000
_cell.length_b   1.000
_cell.length_c   1.000
_cell.angle_alpha   90.00
_cell.angle_beta   90.00
_cell.angle_gamma   90.00
#
_symmetry.space_group_name_H-M   'P 1'
#
loop_
_entity.id
_entity.type
_entity.pdbx_description
1 polymer ?
#
loop_
_entity_poly.entity_id
_entity_poly.type
_entity_poly.pdbx_seq_one_letter_code
_entity_poly.pdbx_strand_id
1 'polypeptide(L)'
;MTPQREPVTAEDLLLAAQICHDALMPAIDRDWSVPAGDLAWSCQTTLDHLPNALLSYANHLATRATERRVPVRNGDPDRSPAELLSVTAATAAILAAVTHAAPAGTRAFHPAGMADPEGFLAMGCEEIMIHTDDIARGMGLAFRPPEALVRRVLRRLFPWAPTDADPWAAVRWASGRAALGDRERLDADWYWQCAPLSEWDGTIKRRTAPPAWT
;
A
#
# COMPACT_ATOMS: atom_id res chain seq x y z
N MET A 1 3.38 -11.57 28.98
CA MET A 1 2.34 -11.51 27.93
C MET A 1 2.87 -10.62 26.83
N THR A 2 3.08 -11.14 25.63
CA THR A 2 3.43 -10.30 24.47
C THR A 2 2.25 -9.36 24.22
N PRO A 3 2.44 -8.03 24.15
CA PRO A 3 1.33 -7.11 23.91
C PRO A 3 0.63 -7.50 22.60
N GLN A 4 -0.69 -7.62 22.66
CA GLN A 4 -1.51 -7.97 21.51
C GLN A 4 -1.40 -6.87 20.46
N ARG A 5 -1.23 -7.25 19.19
CA ARG A 5 -1.13 -6.30 18.08
C ARG A 5 -2.46 -5.57 17.89
N GLU A 6 -2.40 -4.25 17.73
CA GLU A 6 -3.54 -3.46 17.27
C GLU A 6 -3.84 -3.77 15.78
N PRO A 7 -5.10 -4.09 15.42
CA PRO A 7 -5.47 -4.34 14.03
C PRO A 7 -5.42 -3.06 13.19
N VAL A 8 -5.17 -3.21 11.89
CA VAL A 8 -5.37 -2.12 10.92
C VAL A 8 -6.87 -2.00 10.65
N THR A 9 -7.40 -0.77 10.70
CA THR A 9 -8.83 -0.53 10.56
C THR A 9 -9.19 0.24 9.28
N ALA A 10 -10.50 0.39 9.04
CA ALA A 10 -11.00 1.23 7.96
C ALA A 10 -10.56 2.70 8.14
N GLU A 11 -10.55 3.18 9.39
CA GLU A 11 -10.10 4.52 9.75
C GLU A 11 -8.62 4.74 9.43
N ASP A 12 -7.78 3.73 9.61
CA ASP A 12 -6.37 3.79 9.22
C ASP A 12 -6.21 4.01 7.70
N LEU A 13 -7.04 3.37 6.87
CA LEU A 13 -7.02 3.54 5.42
C LEU A 13 -7.49 4.94 5.00
N LEU A 14 -8.54 5.44 5.64
CA LEU A 14 -9.03 6.81 5.40
C LEU A 14 -7.99 7.85 5.83
N LEU A 15 -7.32 7.62 6.96
CA LEU A 15 -6.22 8.45 7.44
C LEU A 15 -5.04 8.44 6.46
N ALA A 16 -4.67 7.27 5.93
CA ALA A 16 -3.61 7.18 4.92
C ALA A 16 -3.93 8.01 3.67
N ALA A 17 -5.17 7.96 3.17
CA ALA A 17 -5.60 8.77 2.02
C ALA A 17 -5.56 10.28 2.32
N GLN A 18 -5.97 10.69 3.53
CA GLN A 18 -5.88 12.09 3.97
C GLN A 18 -4.42 12.56 4.05
N ILE A 19 -3.53 11.73 4.61
CA ILE A 19 -2.09 12.02 4.68
C ILE A 19 -1.47 12.18 3.29
N CYS A 20 -1.84 11.32 2.34
CA CYS A 20 -1.40 11.42 0.95
C CYS A 20 -1.84 12.76 0.32
N HIS A 21 -3.12 13.12 0.47
CA HIS A 21 -3.64 14.40 0.02
C HIS A 21 -2.83 15.57 0.59
N ASP A 22 -2.70 15.64 1.92
CA ASP A 22 -2.08 16.78 2.60
C ASP A 22 -0.58 16.89 2.31
N ALA A 23 0.10 15.76 2.11
CA ALA A 23 1.51 15.74 1.76
C ALA A 23 1.79 16.25 0.35
N LEU A 24 0.90 15.97 -0.61
CA LEU A 24 1.15 16.23 -2.03
C LEU A 24 0.47 17.50 -2.56
N MET A 25 -0.60 17.97 -1.91
CA MET A 25 -1.31 19.19 -2.29
C MET A 25 -0.39 20.43 -2.40
N PRO A 26 0.64 20.63 -1.55
CA PRO A 26 1.57 21.75 -1.70
C PRO A 26 2.39 21.76 -3.01
N ALA A 27 2.43 20.65 -3.74
CA ALA A 27 3.12 20.51 -5.02
C ALA A 27 2.16 20.38 -6.22
N ILE A 28 0.88 20.70 -6.04
CA ILE A 28 -0.15 20.49 -7.06
C ILE A 28 0.16 21.16 -8.42
N ASP A 29 0.73 22.37 -8.38
CA ASP A 29 1.09 23.16 -9.56
C ASP A 29 2.51 22.89 -10.09
N ARG A 30 3.22 21.89 -9.53
CA ARG A 30 4.56 21.50 -10.01
C ARG A 30 4.46 20.58 -11.23
N ASP A 31 5.61 20.25 -11.80
CA ASP A 31 5.72 19.25 -12.86
C ASP A 31 5.60 17.82 -12.27
N TRP A 32 4.50 17.12 -12.59
CA TRP A 32 4.24 15.74 -12.17
C TRP A 32 4.78 14.69 -13.15
N SER A 33 5.39 15.11 -14.27
CA SER A 33 6.00 14.20 -15.24
C SER A 33 7.38 13.69 -14.80
N VAL A 34 7.98 14.30 -13.77
CA VAL A 34 9.26 13.88 -13.19
C VAL A 34 9.15 12.49 -12.53
N PRO A 35 10.25 11.71 -12.49
CA PRO A 35 10.27 10.41 -11.81
C PRO A 35 9.85 10.48 -10.34
N ALA A 36 9.12 9.47 -9.86
CA ALA A 36 8.75 9.30 -8.46
C ALA A 36 9.88 8.62 -7.68
N GLY A 37 10.83 9.42 -7.18
CA GLY A 37 11.97 8.91 -6.43
C GLY A 37 12.85 8.02 -7.31
N ASP A 38 13.04 6.76 -6.90
CA ASP A 38 13.84 5.78 -7.64
C ASP A 38 13.01 4.98 -8.67
N LEU A 39 11.71 5.24 -8.78
CA LEU A 39 10.83 4.51 -9.71
C LEU A 39 11.06 4.96 -11.16
N ALA A 40 10.86 4.03 -12.10
CA ALA A 40 10.79 4.35 -13.52
C ALA A 40 9.52 5.14 -13.89
N TRP A 41 8.51 5.10 -13.02
CA TRP A 41 7.25 5.83 -13.18
C TRP A 41 7.39 7.31 -12.83
N SER A 42 6.62 8.15 -13.51
CA SER A 42 6.46 9.54 -13.10
C SER A 42 5.64 9.65 -11.82
N CYS A 43 5.70 10.83 -11.18
CA CYS A 43 4.84 11.15 -10.05
C CYS A 43 3.35 11.03 -10.41
N GLN A 44 2.96 11.45 -11.61
CA GLN A 44 1.58 11.31 -12.09
C GLN A 44 1.16 9.85 -12.24
N THR A 45 1.96 9.02 -12.92
CA THR A 45 1.66 7.59 -13.08
C THR A 45 1.60 6.88 -11.73
N THR A 46 2.47 7.25 -10.80
CA THR A 46 2.50 6.68 -9.44
C THR A 46 1.25 7.05 -8.64
N LEU A 47 0.78 8.31 -8.74
CA LEU A 47 -0.48 8.71 -8.10
C LEU A 47 -1.69 8.02 -8.76
N ASP A 48 -1.69 7.92 -10.09
CA ASP A 48 -2.73 7.27 -10.86
C ASP A 48 -2.88 5.76 -10.56
N HIS A 49 -1.80 5.13 -10.10
CA HIS A 49 -1.81 3.75 -9.64
C HIS A 49 -2.64 3.54 -8.37
N LEU A 50 -2.68 4.49 -7.45
CA LEU A 50 -3.34 4.31 -6.14
C LEU A 50 -4.83 3.94 -6.27
N PRO A 51 -5.67 4.66 -7.05
CA PRO A 51 -7.04 4.23 -7.30
C PRO A 51 -7.16 2.85 -7.95
N ASN A 52 -6.24 2.46 -8.83
CA ASN A 52 -6.26 1.15 -9.49
C ASN A 52 -6.05 0.03 -8.45
N ALA A 53 -5.07 0.19 -7.56
CA ALA A 53 -4.79 -0.76 -6.49
C ALA A 53 -6.00 -0.90 -5.54
N LEU A 54 -6.52 0.23 -5.04
CA LEU A 54 -7.63 0.22 -4.08
C LEU A 54 -8.93 -0.35 -4.68
N LEU A 55 -9.27 0.00 -5.93
CA LEU A 55 -10.43 -0.58 -6.61
C LEU A 55 -10.25 -2.06 -6.94
N SER A 56 -9.02 -2.49 -7.26
CA SER A 56 -8.72 -3.90 -7.44
C SER A 56 -9.02 -4.66 -6.14
N TYR A 57 -8.55 -4.17 -5.00
CA TYR A 57 -8.82 -4.79 -3.69
C TYR A 57 -10.31 -4.82 -3.36
N ALA A 58 -11.02 -3.70 -3.57
CA ALA A 58 -12.45 -3.61 -3.35
C ALA A 58 -13.23 -4.59 -4.24
N ASN A 59 -12.85 -4.72 -5.52
CA ASN A 59 -13.48 -5.67 -6.45
C ASN A 59 -13.29 -7.13 -6.01
N HIS A 60 -12.06 -7.52 -5.65
CA HIS A 60 -11.81 -8.89 -5.18
C HIS A 60 -12.59 -9.18 -3.89
N LEU A 61 -12.61 -8.26 -2.93
CA LEU A 61 -13.30 -8.46 -1.66
C LEU A 61 -14.83 -8.45 -1.80
N ALA A 62 -15.40 -7.50 -2.55
CA ALA A 62 -16.84 -7.40 -2.77
C ALA A 62 -17.41 -8.63 -3.50
N THR A 63 -16.62 -9.23 -4.39
CA THR A 63 -17.00 -10.43 -5.13
C THR A 63 -16.55 -11.74 -4.47
N ARG A 64 -15.80 -11.65 -3.36
CA ARG A 64 -15.13 -12.80 -2.70
C ARG A 64 -14.36 -13.66 -3.70
N ALA A 65 -13.70 -13.02 -4.67
CA ALA A 65 -13.03 -13.70 -5.77
C ALA A 65 -11.94 -14.64 -5.25
N THR A 66 -11.89 -15.87 -5.76
CA THR A 66 -10.84 -16.84 -5.46
C THR A 66 -9.72 -16.86 -6.50
N GLU A 67 -9.86 -16.04 -7.54
CA GLU A 67 -8.92 -15.90 -8.64
C GLU A 67 -8.79 -14.43 -9.07
N ARG A 68 -7.82 -14.15 -9.95
CA ARG A 68 -7.58 -12.81 -10.47
C ARG A 68 -8.80 -12.30 -11.23
N ARG A 69 -9.28 -11.11 -10.86
CA ARG A 69 -10.34 -10.40 -11.56
C ARG A 69 -9.76 -9.44 -12.60
N VAL A 70 -10.56 -9.14 -13.62
CA VAL A 70 -10.27 -8.03 -14.54
C VAL A 70 -10.23 -6.70 -13.77
N PRO A 71 -9.31 -5.78 -14.10
CA PRO A 71 -9.25 -4.47 -13.45
C PRO A 71 -10.55 -3.67 -13.66
N VAL A 72 -11.04 -3.02 -12.61
CA VAL A 72 -12.17 -2.07 -12.69
C VAL A 72 -11.76 -0.76 -13.37
N ARG A 73 -10.49 -0.40 -13.23
CA ARG A 73 -9.86 0.80 -13.77
C ARG A 73 -8.44 0.45 -14.23
N ASN A 74 -7.98 1.12 -15.29
CA ASN A 74 -6.64 0.95 -15.83
C ASN A 74 -5.98 2.32 -16.10
N GLY A 75 -5.90 3.14 -15.06
CA GLY A 75 -5.38 4.50 -15.15
C GLY A 75 -6.33 5.50 -15.80
N ASP A 76 -5.92 6.77 -15.78
CA ASP A 76 -6.57 7.92 -16.43
C ASP A 76 -5.51 9.02 -16.62
N PRO A 77 -4.61 8.89 -17.62
CA PRO A 77 -3.43 9.73 -17.73
C PRO A 77 -3.75 11.21 -18.00
N ASP A 78 -4.95 11.51 -18.51
CA ASP A 78 -5.41 12.87 -18.79
C ASP A 78 -5.99 13.57 -17.55
N ARG A 79 -6.17 12.83 -16.45
CA ARG A 79 -6.74 13.35 -15.21
C ARG A 79 -5.70 14.15 -14.42
N SER A 80 -6.12 15.31 -13.91
CA SER A 80 -5.22 16.17 -13.15
C SER A 80 -4.80 15.52 -11.82
N PRO A 81 -3.63 15.88 -11.25
CA PRO A 81 -3.23 15.31 -9.96
C PRO A 81 -4.21 15.64 -8.82
N ALA A 82 -4.88 16.80 -8.87
CA ALA A 82 -5.92 17.16 -7.90
C ALA A 82 -7.11 16.20 -7.95
N GLU A 83 -7.57 15.88 -9.16
CA GLU A 83 -8.63 14.88 -9.35
C GLU A 83 -8.16 13.49 -8.94
N LEU A 84 -6.91 13.10 -9.22
CA LEU A 84 -6.38 11.80 -8.79
C LEU A 84 -6.26 11.69 -7.25
N LEU A 85 -5.91 12.75 -6.53
CA LEU A 85 -5.94 12.78 -5.07
C LEU A 85 -7.39 12.59 -4.56
N SER A 86 -8.36 13.28 -5.18
CA SER A 86 -9.78 13.10 -4.86
C SER A 86 -10.27 11.67 -5.14
N VAL A 87 -9.86 11.07 -6.26
CA VAL A 87 -10.21 9.69 -6.62
C VAL A 87 -9.55 8.69 -5.65
N THR A 88 -8.32 8.96 -5.20
CA THR A 88 -7.63 8.15 -4.20
C THR A 88 -8.41 8.13 -2.88
N ALA A 89 -8.87 9.29 -2.41
CA ALA A 89 -9.72 9.38 -1.22
C ALA A 89 -11.07 8.63 -1.40
N ALA A 90 -11.72 8.79 -2.54
CA ALA A 90 -12.97 8.10 -2.83
C ALA A 90 -12.81 6.56 -2.87
N THR A 91 -11.74 6.08 -3.50
CA THR A 91 -11.48 4.63 -3.64
C THR A 91 -11.02 4.00 -2.33
N ALA A 92 -10.30 4.74 -1.47
CA ALA A 92 -10.04 4.34 -0.10
C ALA A 92 -11.33 4.17 0.71
N ALA A 93 -12.28 5.12 0.59
CA ALA A 93 -13.58 5.03 1.25
C ALA A 93 -14.43 3.85 0.73
N ILE A 94 -14.38 3.55 -0.56
CA ILE A 94 -15.04 2.38 -1.14
C ILE A 94 -14.45 1.09 -0.55
N LEU A 95 -13.12 0.94 -0.53
CA LEU A 95 -12.48 -0.24 0.05
C LEU A 95 -12.82 -0.38 1.53
N ALA A 96 -12.76 0.70 2.31
CA ALA A 96 -13.18 0.73 3.70
C ALA A 96 -14.63 0.22 3.88
N ALA A 97 -15.58 0.71 3.10
CA ALA A 97 -16.97 0.27 3.15
C ALA A 97 -17.14 -1.22 2.78
N VAL A 98 -16.43 -1.68 1.75
CA VAL A 98 -16.45 -3.10 1.34
C VAL A 98 -15.88 -4.00 2.43
N THR A 99 -14.79 -3.58 3.10
CA THR A 99 -14.21 -4.35 4.21
C THR A 99 -15.15 -4.44 5.40
N HIS A 100 -15.87 -3.35 5.71
CA HIS A 100 -16.88 -3.32 6.77
C HIS A 100 -18.07 -4.25 6.47
N ALA A 101 -18.51 -4.30 5.21
CA ALA A 101 -19.62 -5.16 4.78
C ALA A 101 -19.24 -6.65 4.61
N ALA A 102 -17.94 -6.98 4.62
CA ALA A 102 -17.47 -8.34 4.42
C ALA A 102 -17.81 -9.23 5.64
N PRO A 103 -18.48 -10.39 5.45
CA PRO A 103 -18.73 -11.33 6.52
C PRO A 103 -17.44 -11.80 7.21
N ALA A 104 -17.55 -12.14 8.49
CA ALA A 104 -16.45 -12.75 9.23
C ALA A 104 -15.92 -14.00 8.49
N GLY A 105 -14.60 -14.13 8.42
CA GLY A 105 -13.95 -15.23 7.70
C GLY A 105 -13.84 -15.04 6.18
N THR A 106 -14.31 -13.91 5.63
CA THR A 106 -14.10 -13.61 4.20
C THR A 106 -12.61 -13.68 3.84
N ARG A 107 -12.33 -14.28 2.68
CA ARG A 107 -11.03 -14.29 2.02
C ARG A 107 -11.24 -13.95 0.55
N ALA A 108 -10.31 -13.21 -0.04
CA ALA A 108 -10.28 -12.98 -1.48
C ALA A 108 -8.86 -13.02 -2.04
N PHE A 109 -8.78 -13.28 -3.34
CA PHE A 109 -7.54 -13.45 -4.05
C PHE A 109 -6.71 -12.17 -4.11
N HIS A 110 -5.42 -12.31 -3.84
CA HIS A 110 -4.36 -11.40 -4.22
C HIS A 110 -3.17 -12.25 -4.72
N PRO A 111 -2.30 -11.75 -5.62
CA PRO A 111 -1.13 -12.52 -6.07
C PRO A 111 -0.19 -13.00 -4.95
N ALA A 112 -0.20 -12.33 -3.79
CA ALA A 112 0.54 -12.73 -2.58
C ALA A 112 -0.16 -13.83 -1.73
N GLY A 113 -1.40 -14.20 -2.07
CA GLY A 113 -2.21 -15.18 -1.35
C GLY A 113 -3.66 -14.73 -1.11
N MET A 114 -4.44 -15.57 -0.41
CA MET A 114 -5.82 -15.26 -0.02
C MET A 114 -5.83 -14.28 1.16
N ALA A 115 -6.09 -13.01 0.90
CA ALA A 115 -6.12 -11.96 1.91
C ALA A 115 -7.49 -11.92 2.62
N ASP A 116 -7.47 -11.54 3.90
CA ASP A 116 -8.65 -11.18 4.67
C ASP A 116 -8.93 -9.66 4.57
N PRO A 117 -10.07 -9.14 5.08
CA PRO A 117 -10.36 -7.71 5.03
C PRO A 117 -9.25 -6.85 5.63
N GLU A 118 -8.64 -7.28 6.74
CA GLU A 118 -7.54 -6.56 7.38
C GLU A 118 -6.28 -6.51 6.51
N GLY A 119 -5.98 -7.61 5.80
CA GLY A 119 -4.89 -7.67 4.84
C GLY A 119 -5.06 -6.68 3.70
N PHE A 120 -6.27 -6.53 3.17
CA PHE A 120 -6.57 -5.52 2.15
C PHE A 120 -6.47 -4.08 2.69
N LEU A 121 -6.94 -3.83 3.92
CA LEU A 121 -6.78 -2.53 4.58
C LEU A 121 -5.30 -2.18 4.75
N ALA A 122 -4.51 -3.12 5.25
CA ALA A 122 -3.09 -2.92 5.46
C ALA A 122 -2.33 -2.71 4.15
N MET A 123 -2.60 -3.51 3.11
CA MET A 123 -2.00 -3.31 1.78
C MET A 123 -2.39 -1.95 1.21
N GLY A 124 -3.66 -1.53 1.31
CA GLY A 124 -4.08 -0.20 0.86
C GLY A 124 -3.37 0.94 1.60
N CYS A 125 -3.18 0.82 2.92
CA CYS A 125 -2.41 1.80 3.69
C CYS A 125 -0.94 1.84 3.24
N GLU A 126 -0.32 0.68 3.03
CA GLU A 126 1.08 0.58 2.61
C GLU A 126 1.29 1.15 1.21
N GLU A 127 0.46 0.77 0.24
CA GLU A 127 0.45 1.31 -1.13
C GLU A 127 0.36 2.84 -1.10
N ILE A 128 -0.60 3.40 -0.37
CA ILE A 128 -0.76 4.85 -0.26
C ILE A 128 0.49 5.49 0.37
N MET A 129 0.97 4.98 1.51
CA MET A 129 2.11 5.59 2.20
C MET A 129 3.41 5.50 1.40
N ILE A 130 3.71 4.33 0.80
CA ILE A 130 4.97 4.11 0.10
C ILE A 130 5.03 4.92 -1.19
N HIS A 131 3.92 4.99 -1.94
CA HIS A 131 3.87 5.77 -3.17
C HIS A 131 3.76 7.27 -2.91
N THR A 132 3.20 7.69 -1.77
CA THR A 132 3.34 9.09 -1.32
C THR A 132 4.81 9.43 -1.04
N ASP A 133 5.59 8.54 -0.40
CA ASP A 133 7.04 8.73 -0.21
C ASP A 133 7.80 8.75 -1.53
N ASP A 134 7.47 7.86 -2.46
CA ASP A 134 8.07 7.82 -3.80
C ASP A 134 7.84 9.17 -4.52
N ILE A 135 6.61 9.68 -4.55
CA ILE A 135 6.26 10.98 -5.16
C ILE A 135 6.93 12.14 -4.43
N ALA A 136 6.85 12.17 -3.10
CA ALA A 136 7.44 13.23 -2.29
C ALA A 136 8.95 13.33 -2.54
N ARG A 137 9.66 12.21 -2.64
CA ARG A 137 11.08 12.17 -3.01
C ARG A 137 11.33 12.74 -4.41
N GLY A 138 10.55 12.33 -5.40
CA GLY A 138 10.62 12.85 -6.77
C GLY A 138 10.44 14.37 -6.85
N MET A 139 9.61 14.93 -5.97
CA MET A 139 9.32 16.35 -5.89
C MET A 139 10.20 17.14 -4.91
N GLY A 140 11.12 16.49 -4.19
CA GLY A 140 11.94 17.11 -3.16
C GLY A 140 11.14 17.58 -1.93
N LEU A 141 10.02 16.92 -1.61
CA LEU A 141 9.20 17.16 -0.44
C LEU A 141 9.63 16.28 0.74
N ALA A 142 9.47 16.79 1.95
CA ALA A 142 9.60 15.99 3.15
C ALA A 142 8.29 15.22 3.40
N PHE A 143 8.39 13.91 3.63
CA PHE A 143 7.24 13.07 3.97
C PHE A 143 7.59 12.10 5.09
N ARG A 144 6.70 12.01 6.09
CA ARG A 144 6.78 11.01 7.15
C ARG A 144 5.37 10.69 7.67
N PRO A 145 4.88 9.45 7.52
CA PRO A 145 3.58 9.06 8.06
C PRO A 145 3.60 8.92 9.59
N PRO A 146 2.44 9.01 10.27
CA PRO A 146 2.33 8.83 11.71
C PRO A 146 2.83 7.45 12.16
N GLU A 147 3.70 7.42 13.16
CA GLU A 147 4.39 6.20 13.59
C GLU A 147 3.44 5.08 14.01
N ALA A 148 2.31 5.41 14.65
CA ALA A 148 1.32 4.42 15.09
C ALA A 148 0.72 3.64 13.91
N LEU A 149 0.36 4.33 12.83
CA LEU A 149 -0.15 3.72 11.60
C LEU A 149 0.91 2.83 10.96
N VAL A 150 2.14 3.35 10.84
CA VAL A 150 3.28 2.59 10.30
C VAL A 150 3.52 1.30 11.09
N ARG A 151 3.51 1.36 12.42
CA ARG A 151 3.71 0.17 13.27
C ARG A 151 2.62 -0.88 13.08
N ARG A 152 1.35 -0.46 12.95
CA ARG A 152 0.23 -1.40 12.69
C ARG A 152 0.38 -2.09 11.34
N VAL A 153 0.66 -1.33 10.28
CA VAL A 153 0.86 -1.83 8.91
C VAL A 153 2.09 -2.74 8.83
N LEU A 154 3.22 -2.30 9.40
CA LEU A 154 4.47 -3.07 9.43
C LEU A 154 4.26 -4.45 10.05
N ARG A 155 3.67 -4.48 11.24
CA ARG A 155 3.38 -5.73 11.98
C ARG A 155 2.35 -6.60 11.28
N ARG A 156 1.48 -6.04 10.43
CA ARG A 156 0.44 -6.80 9.71
C ARG A 156 0.97 -7.46 8.44
N LEU A 157 1.80 -6.77 7.66
CA LEU A 157 2.18 -7.22 6.32
C LEU A 157 3.59 -7.80 6.23
N PHE A 158 4.49 -7.38 7.11
CA PHE A 158 5.91 -7.72 7.04
C PHE A 158 6.35 -8.39 8.36
N PRO A 159 5.82 -9.57 8.72
CA PRO A 159 6.16 -10.24 9.98
C PRO A 159 7.64 -10.62 10.11
N TRP A 160 8.40 -10.60 9.01
CA TRP A 160 9.85 -10.80 8.98
C TRP A 160 10.67 -9.53 9.23
N ALA A 161 10.03 -8.34 9.23
CA ALA A 161 10.75 -7.09 9.37
C ALA A 161 11.31 -6.92 10.81
N PRO A 162 12.51 -6.33 10.95
CA PRO A 162 13.11 -6.09 12.26
C PRO A 162 12.23 -5.18 13.12
N THR A 163 12.09 -5.52 14.40
CA THR A 163 11.23 -4.79 15.35
C THR A 163 11.99 -3.76 16.20
N ASP A 164 13.32 -3.79 16.13
CA ASP A 164 14.28 -2.92 16.83
C ASP A 164 14.71 -1.70 15.99
N ALA A 165 14.17 -1.55 14.77
CA ALA A 165 14.44 -0.43 13.88
C ALA A 165 13.35 0.66 13.93
N ASP A 166 13.67 1.85 13.39
CA ASP A 166 12.66 2.86 13.07
C ASP A 166 11.57 2.25 12.17
N PRO A 167 10.27 2.34 12.54
CA PRO A 167 9.21 1.65 11.81
C PRO A 167 9.09 2.07 10.35
N TRP A 168 9.31 3.36 10.05
CA TRP A 168 9.19 3.84 8.68
C TRP A 168 10.38 3.42 7.83
N ALA A 169 11.59 3.46 8.39
CA ALA A 169 12.76 2.87 7.74
C ALA A 169 12.59 1.36 7.50
N ALA A 170 11.97 0.63 8.44
CA ALA A 170 11.68 -0.78 8.29
C ALA A 170 10.65 -1.07 7.18
N VAL A 171 9.57 -0.27 7.06
CA VAL A 171 8.63 -0.37 5.93
C VAL A 171 9.36 -0.07 4.61
N ARG A 172 10.10 1.04 4.52
CA ARG A 172 10.84 1.36 3.28
C ARG A 172 11.83 0.25 2.89
N TRP A 173 12.51 -0.37 3.84
CA TRP A 173 13.36 -1.53 3.56
C TRP A 173 12.57 -2.75 3.10
N ALA A 174 11.51 -3.11 3.82
CA ALA A 174 10.67 -4.26 3.50
C ALA A 174 9.97 -4.11 2.15
N SER A 175 9.70 -2.86 1.73
CA SER A 175 9.13 -2.52 0.42
C SER A 175 10.18 -2.32 -0.68
N GLY A 176 11.45 -2.63 -0.41
CA GLY A 176 12.55 -2.55 -1.37
C GLY A 176 12.86 -1.12 -1.81
N ARG A 177 12.70 -0.10 -0.96
CA ARG A 177 13.01 1.33 -1.23
C ARG A 177 14.35 1.79 -0.64
N ALA A 178 14.90 1.08 0.33
CA ALA A 178 16.15 1.48 1.00
C ALA A 178 16.86 0.30 1.68
N ALA A 179 18.15 0.48 1.97
CA ALA A 179 18.89 -0.34 2.94
C ALA A 179 18.45 0.00 4.39
N LEU A 180 18.74 -0.89 5.35
CA LEU A 180 18.40 -0.72 6.76
C LEU A 180 19.55 -1.14 7.69
N GLY A 181 20.31 -0.17 8.18
CA GLY A 181 21.56 -0.44 8.91
C GLY A 181 22.50 -1.23 8.00
N ASP A 182 22.99 -2.37 8.49
CA ASP A 182 23.86 -3.28 7.73
C ASP A 182 23.10 -4.20 6.75
N ARG A 183 21.77 -4.07 6.65
CA ARG A 183 20.95 -4.84 5.71
C ARG A 183 20.89 -4.13 4.37
N GLU A 184 21.33 -4.81 3.33
CA GLU A 184 21.16 -4.33 1.96
C GLU A 184 19.68 -4.13 1.61
N ARG A 185 19.43 -3.29 0.61
CA ARG A 185 18.09 -3.06 0.05
C ARG A 185 17.52 -4.41 -0.39
N LEU A 186 16.28 -4.70 0.02
CA LEU A 186 15.62 -5.94 -0.36
C LEU A 186 15.40 -5.95 -1.89
N ASP A 187 15.64 -7.10 -2.52
CA ASP A 187 15.33 -7.34 -3.94
C ASP A 187 13.86 -7.04 -4.24
N ALA A 188 13.48 -6.85 -5.51
CA ALA A 188 12.10 -6.54 -5.88
C ALA A 188 11.15 -7.77 -5.91
N ASP A 189 11.68 -8.97 -5.76
CA ASP A 189 10.99 -10.24 -5.96
C ASP A 189 10.32 -10.79 -4.69
N TRP A 190 9.70 -9.93 -3.86
CA TRP A 190 8.96 -10.32 -2.65
C TRP A 190 7.46 -10.02 -2.73
N TYR A 191 6.67 -10.71 -1.91
CA TYR A 191 5.26 -10.46 -1.65
C TYR A 191 4.99 -10.18 -0.17
N TRP A 192 4.01 -9.33 0.13
CA TRP A 192 3.48 -9.17 1.48
C TRP A 192 2.97 -10.49 2.06
N GLN A 193 2.93 -10.61 3.39
CA GLN A 193 2.05 -11.58 4.04
C GLN A 193 0.62 -11.03 4.08
N CYS A 194 -0.09 -11.10 2.95
CA CYS A 194 -1.47 -10.59 2.86
C CYS A 194 -2.50 -11.51 3.55
N ALA A 195 -2.26 -12.82 3.56
CA ALA A 195 -3.04 -13.79 4.34
C ALA A 195 -2.92 -13.49 5.85
N PRO A 196 -3.83 -14.00 6.70
CA PRO A 196 -3.75 -13.84 8.14
C PRO A 196 -2.37 -14.24 8.70
N LEU A 197 -1.93 -13.54 9.75
CA LEU A 197 -0.62 -13.81 10.37
C LEU A 197 -0.51 -15.22 10.97
N SER A 198 -1.63 -15.82 11.39
CA SER A 198 -1.67 -17.22 11.85
C SER A 198 -1.33 -18.23 10.74
N GLU A 199 -1.36 -17.81 9.48
CA GLU A 199 -1.04 -18.62 8.31
C GLU A 199 0.36 -18.28 7.76
N TRP A 200 1.16 -17.49 8.47
CA TRP A 200 2.54 -17.21 8.07
C TRP A 200 3.45 -18.40 8.38
N ASP A 201 4.19 -18.85 7.37
CA ASP A 201 5.06 -20.04 7.46
C ASP A 201 6.50 -19.72 7.92
N GLY A 202 6.78 -18.47 8.27
CA GLY A 202 8.10 -18.02 8.69
C GLY A 202 9.02 -17.58 7.55
N THR A 203 8.56 -17.61 6.29
CA THR A 203 9.36 -17.26 5.12
C THR A 203 8.85 -16.01 4.41
N ILE A 204 9.74 -15.31 3.70
CA ILE A 204 9.37 -14.23 2.78
C ILE A 204 8.91 -14.87 1.47
N LYS A 205 7.65 -14.65 1.10
CA LYS A 205 7.12 -15.13 -0.18
C LYS A 205 7.81 -14.41 -1.32
N ARG A 206 8.28 -15.16 -2.31
CA ARG A 206 8.90 -14.60 -3.53
C ARG A 206 7.86 -14.44 -4.65
N ARG A 207 8.03 -13.41 -5.46
CA ARG A 207 7.17 -13.18 -6.63
C ARG A 207 7.40 -14.29 -7.67
N THR A 208 6.33 -15.00 -8.01
CA THR A 208 6.35 -16.02 -9.09
C THR A 208 6.11 -15.42 -10.47
N ALA A 209 5.72 -14.15 -10.53
CA ALA A 209 5.62 -13.34 -11.74
C ALA A 209 5.98 -11.88 -11.41
N PRO A 210 6.65 -11.14 -12.32
CA PRO A 210 6.90 -9.72 -12.13
C PRO A 210 5.56 -8.97 -11.97
N PRO A 211 5.48 -7.88 -11.19
CA PRO A 211 4.30 -7.04 -11.18
C PRO A 211 3.99 -6.57 -12.61
N ALA A 212 2.73 -6.52 -13.00
CA ALA A 212 2.30 -6.02 -14.32
C ALA A 212 2.57 -4.51 -14.53
N TRP A 213 3.34 -3.92 -13.62
CA TRP A 213 3.55 -2.50 -13.40
C TRP A 213 5.04 -2.12 -13.52
N THR A 214 5.95 -3.07 -13.83
CA THR A 214 7.35 -2.75 -14.19
C THR A 214 7.46 -2.09 -15.55
#